data_AF-A0A7T5JPQ3-F1
#
_entry.id   AF-A0A7T5JPQ3-F1
#
_cell.length_a   1.000
_cell.length_b   1.000
_cell.length_c   1.000
_cell.angle_alpha   90.00
_cell.angle_beta   90.00
_cell.angle_gamma   90.00
#
_symmetry.space_group_name_H-M   'P 1'
#
loop_
_entity.id
_entity.type
_entity.pdbx_description
1 polymer ?
#
loop_
_entity_poly.entity_id
_entity_poly.type
_entity_poly.pdbx_seq_one_letter_code
_entity_poly.pdbx_strand_id
1 'polypeptide(L)'
;MKRRTLYLAGVTAASLLLLAGYLLVNRDAGGLPYVYQPDPAMRTIILEAREKGGSLPLAEKYKDLKVIDVHNHDGPHTEFTGPIWDQYHIDKVVLFGAVSEPAAMRDDQLTWRAFSKNPDRYYPFFSGFNMHTSEGIEIVKKNLEQGFMGIGEVIAASTSSPVTSKVAWKGDNPMDGLLPEVYRLCAQYQVPILLHMDPLAGNQILYLREALQAHPETKMILAHGNAAAVSNNAALLASLLEENANLYIDFFAGHSAISGDKEIDEYIPVMERFPDRFFLSTDSGYGMNYDRAYEAIYRVIDKLSPDTAVKISHENFERLMEEQTPTHTQRELLKQLSAETGEAIAGEAMNKRMASKLIKELEAKKRAVKK
;
A
#
# COMPACT_ATOMS: atom_id res chain seq x y z
N MET A 1 43.20 -25.65 24.61
CA MET A 1 42.38 -24.97 23.57
C MET A 1 40.91 -25.01 23.98
N LYS A 2 40.41 -23.96 24.63
CA LYS A 2 39.01 -23.74 25.00
C LYS A 2 38.60 -22.39 24.44
N ARG A 3 37.58 -22.34 23.56
CA ARG A 3 36.73 -21.16 23.25
C ARG A 3 35.80 -21.56 22.10
N ARG A 4 34.52 -21.87 22.41
CA ARG A 4 33.36 -21.84 21.49
C ARG A 4 32.09 -22.18 22.27
N THR A 5 31.57 -21.24 23.06
CA THR A 5 30.21 -21.32 23.63
C THR A 5 29.77 -19.93 24.10
N LEU A 6 29.42 -19.04 23.17
CA LEU A 6 28.84 -17.73 23.51
C LEU A 6 28.28 -17.04 22.25
N TYR A 7 27.29 -17.65 21.58
CA TYR A 7 26.53 -16.95 20.53
C TYR A 7 25.04 -17.29 20.47
N LEU A 8 24.53 -18.23 21.28
CA LEU A 8 23.13 -18.63 21.23
C LEU A 8 22.20 -17.94 22.25
N ALA A 9 22.75 -17.15 23.19
CA ALA A 9 21.96 -16.49 24.24
C ALA A 9 21.51 -15.05 23.89
N GLY A 10 22.08 -14.44 22.85
CA GLY A 10 21.79 -13.05 22.47
C GLY A 10 20.53 -12.88 21.61
N VAL A 11 20.20 -13.88 20.79
CA VAL A 11 19.07 -13.81 19.84
C VAL A 11 17.73 -13.96 20.57
N THR A 12 17.66 -14.81 21.60
CA THR A 12 16.42 -15.00 22.38
C THR A 12 16.06 -13.79 23.23
N ALA A 13 17.06 -13.07 23.78
CA ALA A 13 16.82 -11.89 24.61
C ALA A 13 16.33 -10.68 23.79
N ALA A 14 16.87 -10.47 22.60
CA ALA A 14 16.43 -9.40 21.69
C ALA A 14 14.99 -9.66 21.17
N SER A 15 14.66 -10.91 20.81
CA SER A 15 13.30 -11.28 20.40
C SER A 15 12.29 -11.19 21.55
N LEU A 16 12.69 -11.54 22.79
CA LEU A 16 11.85 -11.37 23.98
C LEU A 16 11.64 -9.89 24.34
N LEU A 17 12.65 -9.03 24.12
CA LEU A 17 12.52 -7.58 24.32
C LEU A 17 11.66 -6.91 23.25
N LEU A 18 11.73 -7.36 22.00
CA LEU A 18 10.82 -6.93 20.93
C LEU A 18 9.38 -7.37 21.20
N LEU A 19 9.18 -8.62 21.65
CA LEU A 19 7.85 -9.11 22.05
C LEU A 19 7.33 -8.36 23.28
N ALA A 20 8.18 -8.07 24.27
CA ALA A 20 7.82 -7.31 25.45
C ALA A 20 7.52 -5.84 25.14
N GLY A 21 8.28 -5.20 24.24
CA GLY A 21 8.02 -3.85 23.74
C GLY A 21 6.70 -3.77 22.95
N TYR A 22 6.46 -4.74 22.07
CA TYR A 22 5.20 -4.89 21.33
C TYR A 22 3.99 -5.11 22.26
N LEU A 23 4.17 -5.90 23.33
CA LEU A 23 3.14 -6.14 24.35
C LEU A 23 2.93 -4.94 25.29
N LEU A 24 3.96 -4.12 25.54
CA LEU A 24 3.87 -2.96 26.43
C LEU A 24 3.20 -1.77 25.74
N VAL A 25 3.42 -1.54 24.44
CA VAL A 25 2.72 -0.48 23.68
C VAL A 25 1.24 -0.82 23.44
N ASN A 26 0.89 -2.11 23.40
CA ASN A 26 -0.50 -2.58 23.21
C ASN A 26 -1.28 -2.81 24.51
N ARG A 27 -0.64 -2.75 25.69
CA ARG A 27 -1.30 -3.10 26.95
C ARG A 27 -2.36 -2.08 27.41
N ASP A 28 -2.27 -0.84 26.94
CA ASP A 28 -3.17 0.24 27.39
C ASP A 28 -4.52 0.29 26.63
N ALA A 29 -4.76 -0.63 25.67
CA ALA A 29 -5.94 -0.58 24.80
C ALA A 29 -6.91 -1.77 24.90
N GLY A 30 -6.63 -2.83 25.68
CA GLY A 30 -7.61 -3.88 25.99
C GLY A 30 -8.20 -4.71 24.82
N GLY A 31 -7.76 -4.49 23.57
CA GLY A 31 -8.17 -5.25 22.39
C GLY A 31 -7.07 -6.19 21.89
N LEU A 32 -7.45 -7.36 21.37
CA LEU A 32 -6.51 -8.28 20.71
C LEU A 32 -6.07 -7.69 19.36
N PRO A 33 -4.81 -7.88 18.92
CA PRO A 33 -4.40 -7.45 17.59
C PRO A 33 -5.21 -8.21 16.53
N TYR A 34 -5.71 -7.49 15.53
CA TYR A 34 -6.32 -8.12 14.37
C TYR A 34 -5.25 -8.86 13.57
N VAL A 35 -5.54 -10.13 13.23
CA VAL A 35 -4.65 -10.97 12.41
C VAL A 35 -5.35 -11.27 11.10
N TYR A 36 -4.76 -10.82 10.00
CA TYR A 36 -5.30 -11.07 8.67
C TYR A 36 -5.44 -12.57 8.40
N GLN A 37 -6.59 -12.96 7.86
CA GLN A 37 -6.89 -14.33 7.45
C GLN A 37 -7.04 -14.38 5.93
N PRO A 38 -6.09 -14.99 5.20
CA PRO A 38 -6.24 -15.21 3.76
C PRO A 38 -7.49 -16.02 3.45
N ASP A 39 -8.14 -15.74 2.32
CA ASP A 39 -9.27 -16.53 1.84
C ASP A 39 -8.74 -17.76 1.06
N PRO A 40 -8.86 -18.98 1.61
CA PRO A 40 -8.36 -20.18 0.94
C PRO A 40 -9.12 -20.50 -0.36
N ALA A 41 -10.31 -19.94 -0.58
CA ALA A 41 -11.10 -20.17 -1.79
C ALA A 41 -10.49 -19.50 -3.03
N MET A 42 -9.72 -18.42 -2.88
CA MET A 42 -9.18 -17.63 -3.99
C MET A 42 -8.29 -18.46 -4.93
N ARG A 43 -7.55 -19.42 -4.38
CA ARG A 43 -6.72 -20.33 -5.17
C ARG A 43 -7.59 -21.22 -6.07
N THR A 44 -8.68 -21.75 -5.55
CA THR A 44 -9.63 -22.58 -6.30
C THR A 44 -10.26 -21.77 -7.42
N ILE A 45 -10.65 -20.52 -7.16
CA ILE A 45 -11.20 -19.61 -8.17
C ILE A 45 -10.25 -19.43 -9.36
N ILE A 46 -8.95 -19.26 -9.12
CA ILE A 46 -7.96 -19.14 -10.19
C ILE A 46 -7.87 -20.43 -11.03
N LEU A 47 -7.88 -21.60 -10.37
CA LEU A 47 -7.82 -22.88 -11.06
C LEU A 47 -9.06 -23.08 -11.94
N GLU A 48 -10.25 -22.86 -11.39
CA GLU A 48 -11.52 -22.97 -12.12
C GLU A 48 -11.59 -21.97 -13.28
N ALA A 49 -11.13 -20.73 -13.10
CA ALA A 49 -11.06 -19.73 -14.14
C ALA A 49 -10.17 -20.18 -15.32
N ARG A 50 -9.06 -20.88 -15.05
CA ARG A 50 -8.15 -21.41 -16.08
C ARG A 50 -8.70 -22.66 -16.76
N GLU A 51 -9.41 -23.53 -16.05
CA GLU A 51 -10.03 -24.73 -16.60
C GLU A 51 -11.20 -24.43 -17.54
N LYS A 52 -11.96 -23.35 -17.28
CA LYS A 52 -13.11 -22.95 -18.10
C LYS A 52 -12.77 -22.80 -19.59
N GLY A 53 -11.50 -22.54 -19.94
CA GLY A 53 -11.02 -22.42 -21.32
C GLY A 53 -11.75 -21.31 -22.11
N GLY A 54 -11.31 -21.05 -23.34
CA GLY A 54 -12.04 -20.17 -24.26
C GLY A 54 -11.57 -18.71 -24.33
N SER A 55 -12.29 -17.94 -25.15
CA SER A 55 -11.93 -16.59 -25.64
C SER A 55 -12.55 -15.44 -24.85
N LEU A 56 -12.94 -15.66 -23.58
CA LEU A 56 -13.48 -14.59 -22.75
C LEU A 56 -12.40 -13.51 -22.52
N PRO A 57 -12.79 -12.22 -22.41
CA PRO A 57 -11.92 -11.20 -21.84
C PRO A 57 -11.40 -11.64 -20.48
N LEU A 58 -10.16 -11.29 -20.13
CA LEU A 58 -9.52 -11.83 -18.94
C LEU A 58 -10.20 -11.32 -17.67
N ALA A 59 -10.68 -10.08 -17.66
CA ALA A 59 -11.46 -9.56 -16.55
C ALA A 59 -12.70 -10.43 -16.27
N GLU A 60 -13.42 -10.87 -17.31
CA GLU A 60 -14.57 -11.76 -17.14
C GLU A 60 -14.20 -13.19 -16.76
N LYS A 61 -13.07 -13.68 -17.27
CA LYS A 61 -12.52 -14.99 -16.87
C LYS A 61 -12.23 -15.03 -15.37
N TYR A 62 -11.75 -13.91 -14.81
CA TYR A 62 -11.30 -13.79 -13.43
C TYR A 62 -12.25 -12.98 -12.52
N LYS A 63 -13.50 -12.73 -12.94
CA LYS A 63 -14.44 -11.86 -12.21
C LYS A 63 -14.73 -12.23 -10.75
N ASP A 64 -14.56 -13.49 -10.39
CA ASP A 64 -14.79 -13.99 -9.03
C ASP A 64 -13.50 -13.93 -8.17
N LEU A 65 -12.35 -13.64 -8.78
CA LEU A 65 -11.08 -13.44 -8.08
C LEU A 65 -11.07 -12.04 -7.49
N LYS A 66 -10.66 -11.94 -6.23
CA LYS A 66 -10.45 -10.66 -5.59
C LYS A 66 -9.24 -9.93 -6.17
N VAL A 67 -9.42 -8.69 -6.61
CA VAL A 67 -8.37 -7.84 -7.20
C VAL A 67 -8.32 -6.45 -6.57
N ILE A 68 -7.11 -5.97 -6.28
CA ILE A 68 -6.86 -4.61 -5.78
C ILE A 68 -6.00 -3.84 -6.78
N ASP A 69 -6.48 -2.68 -7.22
CA ASP A 69 -5.64 -1.68 -7.91
C ASP A 69 -4.93 -0.82 -6.87
N VAL A 70 -3.61 -1.02 -6.70
CA VAL A 70 -2.87 -0.41 -5.59
C VAL A 70 -2.35 1.00 -5.83
N HIS A 71 -2.55 1.55 -7.03
CA HIS A 71 -2.07 2.88 -7.40
C HIS A 71 -3.05 3.56 -8.35
N ASN A 72 -3.84 4.50 -7.83
CA ASN A 72 -4.85 5.22 -8.60
C ASN A 72 -5.07 6.66 -8.09
N HIS A 73 -4.91 7.65 -8.96
CA HIS A 73 -5.04 9.08 -8.68
C HIS A 73 -6.47 9.64 -8.83
N ASP A 74 -7.48 8.80 -9.08
CA ASP A 74 -8.87 9.24 -9.27
C ASP A 74 -9.64 9.45 -7.96
N GLY A 75 -8.95 9.63 -6.83
CA GLY A 75 -9.56 9.98 -5.55
C GLY A 75 -10.58 11.14 -5.62
N PRO A 76 -10.26 12.25 -6.32
CA PRO A 76 -11.19 13.34 -6.60
C PRO A 76 -12.36 12.99 -7.53
N HIS A 77 -12.30 11.87 -8.25
CA HIS A 77 -13.18 11.53 -9.38
C HIS A 77 -13.85 10.15 -9.26
N THR A 78 -13.85 9.56 -8.06
CA THR A 78 -14.42 8.22 -7.78
C THR A 78 -15.87 8.01 -8.23
N GLU A 79 -16.70 9.06 -8.30
CA GLU A 79 -18.08 8.95 -8.80
C GLU A 79 -18.14 8.69 -10.31
N PHE A 80 -17.10 9.08 -11.05
CA PHE A 80 -16.98 8.84 -12.50
C PHE A 80 -16.21 7.55 -12.80
N THR A 81 -15.13 7.27 -12.05
CA THR A 81 -14.28 6.09 -12.30
C THR A 81 -14.79 4.81 -11.62
N GLY A 82 -15.59 4.93 -10.57
CA GLY A 82 -16.20 3.79 -9.86
C GLY A 82 -16.88 2.77 -10.78
N PRO A 83 -17.79 3.18 -11.68
CA PRO A 83 -18.43 2.27 -12.63
C PRO A 83 -17.45 1.53 -13.56
N ILE A 84 -16.30 2.13 -13.86
CA ILE A 84 -15.26 1.49 -14.68
C ILE A 84 -14.59 0.37 -13.87
N TRP A 85 -14.27 0.62 -12.60
CA TRP A 85 -13.72 -0.42 -11.72
C TRP A 85 -14.68 -1.60 -11.55
N ASP A 86 -15.99 -1.33 -11.48
CA ASP A 86 -17.03 -2.35 -11.39
C ASP A 86 -17.13 -3.16 -12.69
N GLN A 87 -17.01 -2.52 -13.86
CA GLN A 87 -16.97 -3.20 -15.16
C GLN A 87 -15.79 -4.20 -15.26
N TYR A 88 -14.66 -3.89 -14.62
CA TYR A 88 -13.46 -4.72 -14.65
C TYR A 88 -13.28 -5.57 -13.39
N HIS A 89 -14.33 -5.74 -12.57
CA HIS A 89 -14.31 -6.60 -11.37
C HIS A 89 -13.15 -6.29 -10.41
N ILE A 90 -12.73 -5.03 -10.33
CA ILE A 90 -11.74 -4.59 -9.33
C ILE A 90 -12.49 -4.46 -8.01
N ASP A 91 -12.07 -5.14 -6.94
CA ASP A 91 -12.76 -5.15 -5.63
C ASP A 91 -12.44 -3.95 -4.76
N LYS A 92 -11.16 -3.53 -4.77
CA LYS A 92 -10.69 -2.39 -4.01
C LYS A 92 -9.71 -1.54 -4.79
N VAL A 93 -9.66 -0.27 -4.45
CA VAL A 93 -8.74 0.69 -5.05
C VAL A 93 -8.03 1.48 -3.96
N VAL A 94 -6.73 1.63 -4.09
CA VAL A 94 -5.95 2.55 -3.27
C VAL A 94 -6.00 3.92 -3.93
N LEU A 95 -6.56 4.88 -3.21
CA LEU A 95 -6.84 6.20 -3.74
C LEU A 95 -5.72 7.16 -3.35
N PHE A 96 -5.25 7.88 -4.36
CA PHE A 96 -4.27 8.94 -4.30
C PHE A 96 -4.89 10.24 -4.79
N GLY A 97 -4.39 11.38 -4.29
CA GLY A 97 -4.64 12.70 -4.86
C GLY A 97 -3.56 13.08 -5.88
N ALA A 98 -3.42 14.37 -6.16
CA ALA A 98 -2.23 14.92 -6.83
C ALA A 98 -0.94 14.57 -6.06
N VAL A 99 0.25 14.82 -6.63
CA VAL A 99 1.51 14.26 -6.11
C VAL A 99 2.50 15.35 -5.70
N SER A 100 3.03 15.24 -4.47
CA SER A 100 4.07 16.12 -3.89
C SER A 100 3.96 17.61 -4.28
N GLU A 101 2.76 18.17 -4.15
CA GLU A 101 2.49 19.58 -4.43
C GLU A 101 1.30 20.11 -3.60
N PRO A 102 1.13 21.44 -3.46
CA PRO A 102 0.05 22.01 -2.65
C PRO A 102 -1.36 21.52 -2.99
N ALA A 103 -1.64 21.22 -4.27
CA ALA A 103 -2.94 20.72 -4.70
C ALA A 103 -3.28 19.36 -4.04
N ALA A 104 -2.28 18.53 -3.76
CA ALA A 104 -2.45 17.22 -3.15
C ALA A 104 -3.16 17.30 -1.80
N MET A 105 -2.91 18.33 -0.99
CA MET A 105 -3.59 18.50 0.31
C MET A 105 -5.11 18.56 0.20
N ARG A 106 -5.63 19.19 -0.88
CA ARG A 106 -7.07 19.26 -1.13
C ARG A 106 -7.59 17.90 -1.60
N ASP A 107 -6.86 17.25 -2.49
CA ASP A 107 -7.27 16.00 -3.11
C ASP A 107 -7.24 14.83 -2.11
N ASP A 108 -6.28 14.83 -1.18
CA ASP A 108 -6.23 13.92 -0.02
C ASP A 108 -7.53 13.97 0.79
N GLN A 109 -8.13 15.16 0.95
CA GLN A 109 -9.42 15.30 1.64
C GLN A 109 -10.58 14.71 0.85
N LEU A 110 -10.51 14.72 -0.50
CA LEU A 110 -11.50 14.07 -1.35
C LEU A 110 -11.36 12.54 -1.29
N THR A 111 -10.12 12.04 -1.33
CA THR A 111 -9.78 10.63 -1.07
C THR A 111 -10.33 10.17 0.29
N TRP A 112 -10.09 10.93 1.35
CA TRP A 112 -10.62 10.61 2.67
C TRP A 112 -12.15 10.56 2.70
N ARG A 113 -12.83 11.47 1.99
CA ARG A 113 -14.29 11.46 1.90
C ARG A 113 -14.80 10.23 1.15
N ALA A 114 -14.14 9.84 0.06
CA ALA A 114 -14.50 8.64 -0.69
C ALA A 114 -14.36 7.38 0.19
N PHE A 115 -13.22 7.24 0.87
CA PHE A 115 -13.00 6.18 1.87
C PHE A 115 -14.05 6.21 2.98
N SER A 116 -14.29 7.37 3.59
CA SER A 116 -15.26 7.51 4.67
C SER A 116 -16.66 7.11 4.22
N LYS A 117 -17.04 7.36 2.95
CA LYS A 117 -18.31 6.90 2.39
C LYS A 117 -18.33 5.37 2.26
N ASN A 118 -17.29 4.80 1.65
CA ASN A 118 -17.22 3.38 1.26
C ASN A 118 -15.89 2.73 1.76
N PRO A 119 -15.75 2.47 3.07
CA PRO A 119 -14.48 2.01 3.65
C PRO A 119 -14.13 0.57 3.24
N ASP A 120 -15.11 -0.20 2.75
CA ASP A 120 -14.86 -1.55 2.23
C ASP A 120 -14.33 -1.53 0.79
N ARG A 121 -14.47 -0.40 0.06
CA ARG A 121 -14.08 -0.24 -1.35
C ARG A 121 -12.71 0.43 -1.54
N TYR A 122 -12.31 1.30 -0.61
CA TYR A 122 -11.14 2.15 -0.81
C TYR A 122 -10.11 2.00 0.31
N TYR A 123 -8.85 2.19 -0.03
CA TYR A 123 -7.77 2.46 0.92
C TYR A 123 -7.26 3.88 0.72
N PRO A 124 -7.32 4.77 1.73
CA PRO A 124 -6.93 6.16 1.57
C PRO A 124 -5.42 6.33 1.78
N PHE A 125 -4.73 6.80 0.74
CA PHE A 125 -3.35 7.29 0.83
C PHE A 125 -3.34 8.81 0.72
N PHE A 126 -2.26 9.43 1.20
CA PHE A 126 -2.05 10.88 1.08
C PHE A 126 -0.62 11.23 0.68
N SER A 127 -0.47 12.31 -0.09
CA SER A 127 0.82 12.81 -0.61
C SER A 127 1.01 14.31 -0.33
N GLY A 128 -0.02 15.01 0.16
CA GLY A 128 -0.03 16.44 0.38
C GLY A 128 0.74 16.87 1.62
N PHE A 129 2.06 16.82 1.56
CA PHE A 129 2.94 17.43 2.55
C PHE A 129 4.23 17.92 1.90
N ASN A 130 4.79 19.01 2.43
CA ASN A 130 6.10 19.48 2.02
C ASN A 130 7.18 18.72 2.80
N MET A 131 7.90 17.81 2.13
CA MET A 131 8.96 17.03 2.77
C MET A 131 10.16 17.85 3.25
N HIS A 132 10.22 19.15 2.93
CA HIS A 132 11.33 20.04 3.28
C HIS A 132 11.06 20.94 4.48
N THR A 133 9.90 20.82 5.13
CA THR A 133 9.53 21.68 6.27
C THR A 133 8.94 20.91 7.44
N SER A 134 9.11 21.45 8.65
CA SER A 134 8.53 20.89 9.87
C SER A 134 7.00 20.85 9.82
N GLU A 135 6.36 21.82 9.16
CA GLU A 135 4.90 21.83 8.98
C GLU A 135 4.44 20.63 8.16
N GLY A 136 5.23 20.18 7.18
CA GLY A 136 4.96 18.95 6.44
C GLY A 136 4.93 17.72 7.34
N ILE A 137 5.84 17.62 8.30
CA ILE A 137 5.86 16.53 9.29
C ILE A 137 4.63 16.56 10.20
N GLU A 138 4.17 17.74 10.60
CA GLU A 138 2.94 17.87 11.38
C GLU A 138 1.70 17.48 10.57
N ILE A 139 1.67 17.78 9.27
CA ILE A 139 0.61 17.31 8.36
C ILE A 139 0.63 15.78 8.25
N VAL A 140 1.81 15.16 8.09
CA VAL A 140 1.95 13.70 8.07
C VAL A 140 1.37 13.08 9.33
N LYS A 141 1.78 13.56 10.52
CA LYS A 141 1.24 13.05 11.80
C LYS A 141 -0.28 13.20 11.89
N LYS A 142 -0.80 14.37 11.49
CA LYS A 142 -2.24 14.64 11.50
C LYS A 142 -3.02 13.66 10.61
N ASN A 143 -2.56 13.44 9.38
CA ASN A 143 -3.22 12.54 8.45
C ASN A 143 -3.12 11.07 8.91
N LEU A 144 -1.97 10.66 9.46
CA LEU A 144 -1.83 9.32 10.05
C LEU A 144 -2.81 9.13 11.21
N GLU A 145 -2.88 10.08 12.16
CA GLU A 145 -3.82 10.04 13.29
C GLU A 145 -5.29 10.06 12.86
N GLN A 146 -5.62 10.77 11.77
CA GLN A 146 -6.95 10.75 11.17
C GLN A 146 -7.36 9.34 10.68
N GLY A 147 -6.38 8.48 10.37
CA GLY A 147 -6.61 7.08 9.99
C GLY A 147 -6.27 6.77 8.54
N PHE A 148 -5.53 7.64 7.84
CA PHE A 148 -4.96 7.28 6.54
C PHE A 148 -4.08 6.03 6.65
N MET A 149 -4.13 5.19 5.62
CA MET A 149 -3.57 3.84 5.66
C MET A 149 -2.22 3.72 4.94
N GLY A 150 -1.77 4.78 4.28
CA GLY A 150 -0.48 4.86 3.63
C GLY A 150 -0.13 6.29 3.24
N ILE A 151 1.14 6.48 2.88
CA ILE A 151 1.67 7.74 2.35
C ILE A 151 2.10 7.50 0.91
N GLY A 152 1.78 8.42 0.02
CA GLY A 152 2.11 8.30 -1.39
C GLY A 152 1.09 9.04 -2.25
N GLU A 153 1.36 9.25 -3.54
CA GLU A 153 2.66 9.02 -4.18
C GLU A 153 3.62 10.14 -3.77
N VAL A 154 4.74 9.78 -3.16
CA VAL A 154 5.77 10.73 -2.75
C VAL A 154 6.85 10.75 -3.82
N ILE A 155 7.07 11.91 -4.44
CA ILE A 155 8.11 12.09 -5.44
C ILE A 155 9.46 12.22 -4.74
N ALA A 156 10.08 11.09 -4.41
CA ALA A 156 11.38 11.01 -3.75
C ALA A 156 12.52 11.47 -4.67
N ALA A 157 12.41 11.13 -5.97
CA ALA A 157 13.29 11.66 -6.99
C ALA A 157 12.61 11.61 -8.36
N SER A 158 12.57 12.73 -9.08
CA SER A 158 12.12 12.72 -10.47
C SER A 158 12.89 13.73 -11.30
N THR A 159 13.46 13.25 -12.39
CA THR A 159 14.23 14.06 -13.33
C THR A 159 13.85 13.83 -14.80
N SER A 160 13.16 12.74 -15.12
CA SER A 160 12.78 12.37 -16.50
C SER A 160 11.29 12.49 -16.78
N SER A 161 10.43 12.31 -15.76
CA SER A 161 8.98 12.40 -15.93
C SER A 161 8.54 13.82 -16.36
N PRO A 162 7.69 13.97 -17.39
CA PRO A 162 7.22 15.29 -17.83
C PRO A 162 6.32 15.99 -16.79
N VAL A 163 5.72 15.22 -15.89
CA VAL A 163 4.82 15.67 -14.82
C VAL A 163 5.59 15.81 -13.50
N THR A 164 6.13 14.72 -12.97
CA THR A 164 6.68 14.67 -11.60
C THR A 164 8.03 15.36 -11.46
N SER A 165 8.77 15.62 -12.56
CA SER A 165 10.02 16.40 -12.49
C SER A 165 9.83 17.86 -12.10
N LYS A 166 8.59 18.38 -12.13
CA LYS A 166 8.26 19.80 -11.92
C LYS A 166 7.47 20.09 -10.64
N VAL A 167 7.09 19.06 -9.88
CA VAL A 167 6.26 19.26 -8.69
C VAL A 167 7.07 19.93 -7.58
N ALA A 168 6.38 20.78 -6.80
CA ALA A 168 7.02 21.73 -5.91
C ALA A 168 7.68 21.10 -4.68
N TRP A 169 7.20 19.95 -4.22
CA TRP A 169 7.67 19.29 -3.00
C TRP A 169 8.38 17.97 -3.30
N LYS A 170 8.93 17.78 -4.51
CA LYS A 170 9.77 16.62 -4.80
C LYS A 170 11.07 16.64 -4.00
N GLY A 171 11.63 15.47 -3.76
CA GLY A 171 13.00 15.30 -3.31
C GLY A 171 13.98 15.21 -4.47
N ASP A 172 15.26 15.30 -4.13
CA ASP A 172 16.38 15.00 -5.03
C ASP A 172 16.76 13.51 -5.01
N ASN A 173 16.49 12.81 -3.89
CA ASN A 173 16.73 11.39 -3.66
C ASN A 173 15.87 10.90 -2.47
N PRO A 174 15.71 9.58 -2.23
CA PRO A 174 14.87 9.06 -1.13
C PRO A 174 15.39 9.36 0.28
N MET A 175 16.55 9.97 0.45
CA MET A 175 17.05 10.45 1.75
C MET A 175 16.95 11.98 1.90
N ASP A 176 16.33 12.67 0.94
CA ASP A 176 16.27 14.12 0.90
C ASP A 176 15.27 14.73 1.89
N GLY A 177 15.54 15.98 2.28
CA GLY A 177 14.72 16.73 3.22
C GLY A 177 14.46 15.99 4.53
N LEU A 178 13.18 15.86 4.88
CA LEU A 178 12.71 15.19 6.09
C LEU A 178 12.09 13.80 5.80
N LEU A 179 12.34 13.22 4.62
CA LEU A 179 11.90 11.85 4.31
C LEU A 179 12.32 10.82 5.37
N PRO A 180 13.55 10.86 5.96
CA PRO A 180 13.92 9.96 7.05
C PRO A 180 13.04 10.06 8.31
N GLU A 181 12.46 11.23 8.61
CA GLU A 181 11.46 11.40 9.68
C GLU A 181 10.11 10.81 9.26
N VAL A 182 9.69 11.01 8.01
CA VAL A 182 8.48 10.40 7.45
C VAL A 182 8.55 8.87 7.50
N TYR A 183 9.70 8.27 7.20
CA TYR A 183 9.90 6.82 7.31
C TYR A 183 9.75 6.31 8.74
N ARG A 184 10.28 7.04 9.74
CA ARG A 184 10.09 6.71 11.15
C ARG A 184 8.61 6.78 11.56
N LEU A 185 7.88 7.78 11.07
CA LEU A 185 6.43 7.86 11.28
C LEU A 185 5.72 6.69 10.61
N CYS A 186 6.08 6.31 9.38
CA CYS A 186 5.50 5.15 8.71
C CYS A 186 5.68 3.87 9.53
N ALA A 187 6.87 3.62 10.06
CA ALA A 187 7.14 2.49 10.94
C ALA A 187 6.31 2.55 12.24
N GLN A 188 6.24 3.72 12.89
CA GLN A 188 5.46 3.92 14.12
C GLN A 188 3.96 3.64 13.93
N TYR A 189 3.39 4.11 12.81
CA TYR A 189 1.97 3.96 12.49
C TYR A 189 1.66 2.68 11.69
N GLN A 190 2.69 1.88 11.43
CA GLN A 190 2.66 0.63 10.67
C GLN A 190 2.05 0.78 9.26
N VAL A 191 2.23 1.95 8.64
CA VAL A 191 1.76 2.23 7.28
C VAL A 191 2.91 2.09 6.28
N PRO A 192 2.64 1.69 5.02
CA PRO A 192 3.63 1.80 3.97
C PRO A 192 3.74 3.24 3.43
N ILE A 193 4.88 3.50 2.78
CA ILE A 193 5.10 4.68 1.95
C ILE A 193 5.40 4.26 0.51
N LEU A 194 4.69 4.85 -0.47
CA LEU A 194 4.91 4.66 -1.90
C LEU A 194 5.77 5.80 -2.45
N LEU A 195 6.92 5.44 -3.01
CA LEU A 195 7.97 6.33 -3.48
C LEU A 195 8.10 6.27 -5.00
N HIS A 196 7.93 7.41 -5.65
CA HIS A 196 8.26 7.59 -7.05
C HIS A 196 9.72 7.96 -7.24
N MET A 197 10.41 7.22 -8.10
CA MET A 197 11.82 7.41 -8.42
C MET A 197 12.08 7.23 -9.92
N ASP A 198 12.42 8.32 -10.63
CA ASP A 198 12.83 8.25 -12.04
C ASP A 198 14.03 9.16 -12.40
N PRO A 199 15.00 8.64 -13.19
CA PRO A 199 15.17 7.24 -13.58
C PRO A 199 15.66 6.38 -12.39
N LEU A 200 15.28 5.09 -12.36
CA LEU A 200 15.82 4.11 -11.41
C LEU A 200 17.24 3.66 -11.83
N ALA A 201 18.20 4.58 -11.80
CA ALA A 201 19.56 4.35 -12.28
C ALA A 201 20.61 5.10 -11.46
N GLY A 202 21.87 4.66 -11.56
CA GLY A 202 23.03 5.36 -10.98
C GLY A 202 22.88 5.61 -9.48
N ASN A 203 23.14 6.84 -9.05
CA ASN A 203 23.10 7.23 -7.63
C ASN A 203 21.72 7.05 -6.99
N GLN A 204 20.62 7.09 -7.76
CA GLN A 204 19.28 6.88 -7.20
C GLN A 204 19.12 5.48 -6.61
N ILE A 205 19.74 4.46 -7.22
CA ILE A 205 19.75 3.10 -6.67
C ILE A 205 20.55 3.04 -5.36
N LEU A 206 21.66 3.79 -5.27
CA LEU A 206 22.48 3.84 -4.06
C LEU A 206 21.71 4.48 -2.90
N TYR A 207 21.04 5.61 -3.14
CA TYR A 207 20.20 6.26 -2.13
C TYR A 207 18.97 5.43 -1.76
N LEU A 208 18.37 4.70 -2.70
CA LEU A 208 17.29 3.76 -2.38
C LEU A 208 17.78 2.65 -1.44
N ARG A 209 18.96 2.06 -1.72
CA ARG A 209 19.57 1.07 -0.82
C ARG A 209 19.85 1.67 0.55
N GLU A 210 20.38 2.88 0.60
CA GLU A 210 20.63 3.59 1.86
C GLU A 210 19.33 3.78 2.66
N ALA A 211 18.25 4.26 2.03
CA ALA A 211 16.96 4.42 2.67
C ALA A 211 16.39 3.11 3.21
N LEU A 212 16.42 2.04 2.40
CA LEU A 212 15.93 0.71 2.79
C LEU A 212 16.71 0.15 3.99
N GLN A 213 18.03 0.29 3.99
CA GLN A 213 18.92 -0.21 5.04
C GLN A 213 18.85 0.62 6.32
N ALA A 214 18.71 1.95 6.20
CA ALA A 214 18.60 2.85 7.35
C ALA A 214 17.24 2.76 8.04
N HIS A 215 16.20 2.32 7.32
CA HIS A 215 14.81 2.27 7.79
C HIS A 215 14.16 0.89 7.59
N PRO A 216 14.72 -0.20 8.18
CA PRO A 216 14.26 -1.57 7.93
C PRO A 216 12.84 -1.86 8.44
N GLU A 217 12.34 -1.08 9.40
CA GLU A 217 10.98 -1.19 9.93
C GLU A 217 9.93 -0.48 9.05
N THR A 218 10.37 0.31 8.07
CA THR A 218 9.49 1.05 7.17
C THR A 218 9.22 0.23 5.92
N LYS A 219 7.95 -0.10 5.68
CA LYS A 219 7.51 -0.75 4.44
C LYS A 219 7.54 0.29 3.31
N MET A 220 8.47 0.15 2.37
CA MET A 220 8.63 1.07 1.24
C MET A 220 8.13 0.40 -0.04
N ILE A 221 7.24 1.05 -0.76
CA ILE A 221 6.73 0.58 -2.06
C ILE A 221 7.39 1.42 -3.14
N LEU A 222 8.16 0.80 -4.03
CA LEU A 222 8.73 1.46 -5.19
C LEU A 222 7.65 1.57 -6.27
N ALA A 223 7.24 2.79 -6.60
CA ALA A 223 6.24 3.08 -7.62
C ALA A 223 6.72 2.60 -8.99
N HIS A 224 5.80 2.02 -9.77
CA HIS A 224 6.00 1.63 -11.16
C HIS A 224 7.34 0.90 -11.41
N GLY A 225 7.69 -0.06 -10.55
CA GLY A 225 9.04 -0.63 -10.52
C GLY A 225 9.48 -1.26 -11.86
N ASN A 226 8.53 -1.63 -12.73
CA ASN A 226 8.79 -2.15 -14.06
C ASN A 226 8.99 -1.08 -15.15
N ALA A 227 8.52 0.16 -14.93
CA ALA A 227 8.55 1.25 -15.90
C ALA A 227 9.91 2.01 -15.94
N ALA A 228 11.00 1.35 -15.56
CA ALA A 228 12.34 1.94 -15.60
C ALA A 228 13.01 1.74 -16.97
N ALA A 229 13.54 2.82 -17.54
CA ALA A 229 14.28 2.80 -18.81
C ALA A 229 15.72 2.25 -18.64
N VAL A 230 15.89 1.14 -17.93
CA VAL A 230 17.19 0.52 -17.64
C VAL A 230 17.22 -0.91 -18.14
N SER A 231 18.27 -1.28 -18.86
CA SER A 231 18.49 -2.66 -19.29
C SER A 231 18.63 -3.59 -18.08
N ASN A 232 18.03 -4.77 -18.12
CA ASN A 232 18.03 -5.76 -17.03
C ASN A 232 17.35 -5.28 -15.73
N ASN A 233 16.34 -4.41 -15.83
CA ASN A 233 15.62 -3.91 -14.65
C ASN A 233 15.02 -5.02 -13.77
N ALA A 234 14.48 -6.10 -14.35
CA ALA A 234 13.99 -7.26 -13.58
C ALA A 234 15.08 -7.87 -12.67
N ALA A 235 16.32 -7.97 -13.15
CA ALA A 235 17.44 -8.48 -12.36
C ALA A 235 17.87 -7.49 -11.26
N LEU A 236 17.81 -6.18 -11.54
CA LEU A 236 18.04 -5.14 -10.54
C LEU A 236 17.00 -5.24 -9.40
N LEU A 237 15.71 -5.32 -9.73
CA LEU A 237 14.66 -5.48 -8.72
C LEU A 237 14.85 -6.76 -7.90
N ALA A 238 15.18 -7.87 -8.54
CA ALA A 238 15.46 -9.12 -7.84
C ALA A 238 16.61 -8.97 -6.82
N SER A 239 17.69 -8.26 -7.18
CA SER A 239 18.80 -7.96 -6.25
C SER A 239 18.34 -7.06 -5.09
N LEU A 240 17.55 -6.03 -5.35
CA LEU A 240 17.05 -5.14 -4.30
C LEU A 240 16.10 -5.86 -3.33
N LEU A 241 15.23 -6.73 -3.84
CA LEU A 241 14.28 -7.51 -3.06
C LEU A 241 14.96 -8.57 -2.18
N GLU A 242 16.02 -9.21 -2.69
CA GLU A 242 16.84 -10.17 -1.94
C GLU A 242 17.54 -9.48 -0.75
N GLU A 243 18.04 -8.26 -0.96
CA GLU A 243 18.85 -7.54 0.03
C GLU A 243 18.01 -6.84 1.11
N ASN A 244 16.76 -6.48 0.81
CA ASN A 244 15.96 -5.59 1.65
C ASN A 244 14.57 -6.18 1.86
N ALA A 245 14.25 -6.70 3.05
CA ALA A 245 12.96 -7.34 3.34
C ALA A 245 11.77 -6.36 3.41
N ASN A 246 12.05 -5.07 3.51
CA ASN A 246 11.06 -4.00 3.67
C ASN A 246 10.67 -3.29 2.36
N LEU A 247 11.25 -3.69 1.23
CA LEU A 247 10.90 -3.20 -0.11
C LEU A 247 9.63 -3.87 -0.65
N TYR A 248 8.80 -3.18 -1.40
CA TYR A 248 7.71 -3.77 -2.16
C TYR A 248 7.69 -3.10 -3.51
N ILE A 249 7.16 -3.80 -4.51
CA ILE A 249 7.09 -3.29 -5.87
C ILE A 249 5.63 -3.05 -6.23
N ASP A 250 5.31 -1.80 -6.50
CA ASP A 250 4.13 -1.48 -7.31
C ASP A 250 4.47 -1.81 -8.77
N PHE A 251 3.91 -2.90 -9.29
CA PHE A 251 4.04 -3.26 -10.69
C PHE A 251 2.93 -2.58 -11.49
N PHE A 252 3.32 -1.58 -12.27
CA PHE A 252 2.41 -0.84 -13.14
C PHE A 252 2.04 -1.72 -14.34
N ALA A 253 0.96 -2.50 -14.17
CA ALA A 253 0.47 -3.42 -15.19
C ALA A 253 0.07 -2.67 -16.45
N GLY A 254 -0.52 -1.48 -16.35
CA GLY A 254 -0.85 -0.66 -17.52
C GLY A 254 0.37 -0.39 -18.41
N HIS A 255 1.56 -0.10 -17.85
CA HIS A 255 2.78 0.08 -18.64
C HIS A 255 3.05 -1.10 -19.60
N SER A 256 2.83 -2.32 -19.11
CA SER A 256 2.97 -3.55 -19.92
C SER A 256 2.01 -3.63 -21.11
N ALA A 257 0.88 -2.92 -21.06
CA ALA A 257 -0.03 -2.82 -22.20
C ALA A 257 0.57 -2.02 -23.36
N ILE A 258 1.53 -1.13 -23.09
CA ILE A 258 2.24 -0.32 -24.09
C ILE A 258 3.45 -1.07 -24.64
N SER A 259 4.23 -1.70 -23.76
CA SER A 259 5.49 -2.39 -24.10
C SER A 259 5.29 -3.83 -24.60
N GLY A 260 4.17 -4.46 -24.24
CA GLY A 260 3.77 -5.80 -24.68
C GLY A 260 4.15 -6.94 -23.72
N ASP A 261 3.64 -8.14 -24.01
CA ASP A 261 3.75 -9.33 -23.15
C ASP A 261 5.19 -9.74 -22.83
N LYS A 262 6.15 -9.42 -23.70
CA LYS A 262 7.57 -9.72 -23.48
C LYS A 262 8.09 -9.08 -22.19
N GLU A 263 7.64 -7.85 -21.88
CA GLU A 263 8.03 -7.22 -20.62
C GLU A 263 7.46 -8.01 -19.44
N ILE A 264 6.17 -8.36 -19.48
CA ILE A 264 5.54 -9.16 -18.41
C ILE A 264 6.33 -10.45 -18.17
N ASP A 265 6.64 -11.18 -19.23
CA ASP A 265 7.36 -12.45 -19.19
C ASP A 265 8.74 -12.33 -18.52
N GLU A 266 9.41 -11.17 -18.62
CA GLU A 266 10.69 -10.92 -17.95
C GLU A 266 10.55 -10.77 -16.42
N TYR A 267 9.41 -10.29 -15.92
CA TYR A 267 9.17 -10.12 -14.48
C TYR A 267 8.48 -11.31 -13.81
N ILE A 268 7.79 -12.18 -14.56
CA ILE A 268 7.14 -13.39 -13.99
C ILE A 268 8.11 -14.22 -13.12
N PRO A 269 9.34 -14.56 -13.55
CA PRO A 269 10.27 -15.30 -12.70
C PRO A 269 10.66 -14.58 -11.40
N VAL A 270 10.69 -13.24 -11.42
CA VAL A 270 11.00 -12.43 -10.23
C VAL A 270 9.81 -12.43 -9.28
N MET A 271 8.59 -12.28 -9.80
CA MET A 271 7.35 -12.38 -9.04
C MET A 271 7.19 -13.76 -8.38
N GLU A 272 7.47 -14.85 -9.10
CA GLU A 272 7.44 -16.21 -8.53
C GLU A 272 8.50 -16.42 -7.44
N ARG A 273 9.66 -15.76 -7.56
CA ARG A 273 10.72 -15.82 -6.55
C ARG A 273 10.38 -15.03 -5.29
N PHE A 274 9.67 -13.90 -5.44
CA PHE A 274 9.30 -13.00 -4.35
C PHE A 274 7.79 -12.73 -4.33
N PRO A 275 6.95 -13.78 -4.17
CA PRO A 275 5.51 -13.70 -4.41
C PRO A 275 4.76 -12.82 -3.41
N ASP A 276 5.39 -12.48 -2.28
CA ASP A 276 4.89 -11.64 -1.21
C ASP A 276 5.26 -10.15 -1.35
N ARG A 277 6.00 -9.78 -2.42
CA ARG A 277 6.66 -8.47 -2.55
C ARG A 277 6.17 -7.62 -3.71
N PHE A 278 5.16 -8.07 -4.43
CA PHE A 278 4.59 -7.38 -5.59
C PHE A 278 3.11 -7.07 -5.38
N PHE A 279 2.71 -5.96 -5.97
CA PHE A 279 1.33 -5.50 -6.11
C PHE A 279 1.06 -5.12 -7.57
N LEU A 280 -0.20 -5.08 -7.97
CA LEU A 280 -0.60 -4.66 -9.32
C LEU A 280 -1.31 -3.31 -9.28
N SER A 281 -0.99 -2.47 -10.26
CA SER A 281 -1.68 -1.19 -10.40
C SER A 281 -1.93 -0.78 -11.84
N THR A 282 -2.82 0.20 -11.99
CA THR A 282 -3.06 0.87 -13.27
C THR A 282 -2.51 2.28 -13.36
N ASP A 283 -2.05 2.89 -12.26
CA ASP A 283 -1.66 4.31 -12.24
C ASP A 283 -2.72 5.21 -12.91
N SER A 284 -4.01 4.96 -12.60
CA SER A 284 -5.16 5.60 -13.25
C SER A 284 -5.17 5.53 -14.78
N GLY A 285 -4.57 4.49 -15.36
CA GLY A 285 -4.42 4.31 -16.79
C GLY A 285 -3.47 5.32 -17.44
N TYR A 286 -2.50 5.86 -16.70
CA TYR A 286 -1.58 6.87 -17.22
C TYR A 286 -0.96 6.46 -18.57
N GLY A 287 -1.03 7.37 -19.54
CA GLY A 287 -0.53 7.15 -20.89
C GLY A 287 -1.38 6.22 -21.77
N MET A 288 -2.56 5.78 -21.31
CA MET A 288 -3.49 4.95 -22.09
C MET A 288 -4.95 5.14 -21.69
N ASN A 289 -5.85 4.28 -22.18
CA ASN A 289 -7.24 4.23 -21.74
C ASN A 289 -7.42 3.18 -20.64
N TYR A 290 -8.47 3.36 -19.82
CA TYR A 290 -8.77 2.48 -18.69
C TYR A 290 -8.90 1.00 -19.09
N ASP A 291 -9.56 0.72 -20.23
CA ASP A 291 -9.80 -0.64 -20.70
C ASP A 291 -8.49 -1.43 -20.85
N ARG A 292 -7.48 -0.83 -21.48
CA ARG A 292 -6.18 -1.49 -21.67
C ARG A 292 -5.41 -1.66 -20.37
N ALA A 293 -5.57 -0.72 -19.44
CA ALA A 293 -4.88 -0.73 -18.15
C ALA A 293 -5.44 -1.83 -17.24
N TYR A 294 -6.77 -1.94 -17.12
CA TYR A 294 -7.39 -2.96 -16.27
C TYR A 294 -7.25 -4.38 -16.84
N GLU A 295 -7.39 -4.56 -18.15
CA GLU A 295 -7.07 -5.86 -18.78
C GLU A 295 -5.60 -6.26 -18.57
N ALA A 296 -4.68 -5.30 -18.38
CA ALA A 296 -3.29 -5.60 -18.12
C ALA A 296 -3.05 -6.26 -16.76
N ILE A 297 -3.82 -5.88 -15.73
CA ILE A 297 -3.77 -6.53 -14.40
C ILE A 297 -4.02 -8.02 -14.58
N TYR A 298 -5.09 -8.37 -15.31
CA TYR A 298 -5.46 -9.77 -15.52
C TYR A 298 -4.48 -10.53 -16.43
N ARG A 299 -3.81 -9.86 -17.37
CA ARG A 299 -2.71 -10.48 -18.16
C ARG A 299 -1.56 -10.94 -17.27
N VAL A 300 -1.19 -10.15 -16.26
CA VAL A 300 -0.15 -10.56 -15.30
C VAL A 300 -0.65 -11.74 -14.46
N ILE A 301 -1.87 -11.65 -13.91
CA ILE A 301 -2.50 -12.71 -13.11
C ILE A 301 -2.56 -14.05 -13.89
N ASP A 302 -2.92 -14.02 -15.17
CA ASP A 302 -3.06 -15.23 -16.00
C ASP A 302 -1.73 -16.00 -16.17
N LYS A 303 -0.60 -15.28 -16.15
CA LYS A 303 0.75 -15.84 -16.35
C LYS A 303 1.41 -16.38 -15.08
N LEU A 304 0.94 -16.00 -13.90
CA LEU A 304 1.51 -16.41 -12.61
C LEU A 304 1.04 -17.83 -12.19
N SER A 305 1.76 -18.48 -11.29
CA SER A 305 1.27 -19.66 -10.58
C SER A 305 0.04 -19.28 -9.73
N PRO A 306 -0.90 -20.22 -9.48
CA PRO A 306 -2.11 -19.89 -8.73
C PRO A 306 -1.84 -19.24 -7.36
N ASP A 307 -0.83 -19.73 -6.63
CA ASP A 307 -0.51 -19.21 -5.29
C ASP A 307 0.09 -17.80 -5.36
N THR A 308 0.98 -17.55 -6.32
CA THR A 308 1.56 -16.22 -6.55
C THR A 308 0.51 -15.23 -7.06
N ALA A 309 -0.39 -15.68 -7.93
CA ALA A 309 -1.48 -14.87 -8.46
C ALA A 309 -2.46 -14.40 -7.38
N VAL A 310 -2.84 -15.26 -6.42
CA VAL A 310 -3.66 -14.85 -5.25
C VAL A 310 -2.93 -13.77 -4.44
N LYS A 311 -1.64 -13.98 -4.17
CA LYS A 311 -0.85 -13.04 -3.38
C LYS A 311 -0.74 -11.65 -4.00
N ILE A 312 -0.38 -11.62 -5.28
CA ILE A 312 -0.12 -10.39 -6.02
C ILE A 312 -1.41 -9.66 -6.41
N SER A 313 -2.52 -10.39 -6.63
CA SER A 313 -3.82 -9.77 -6.96
C SER A 313 -4.42 -8.99 -5.79
N HIS A 314 -4.27 -9.46 -4.56
CA HIS A 314 -4.82 -8.77 -3.39
C HIS A 314 -4.16 -9.11 -2.04
N GLU A 315 -3.79 -10.36 -1.78
CA GLU A 315 -3.49 -10.82 -0.40
C GLU A 315 -2.36 -10.01 0.25
N ASN A 316 -1.29 -9.74 -0.51
CA ASN A 316 -0.14 -9.02 0.02
C ASN A 316 -0.53 -7.61 0.46
N PHE A 317 -1.23 -6.87 -0.40
CA PHE A 317 -1.59 -5.49 -0.12
C PHE A 317 -2.67 -5.40 0.96
N GLU A 318 -3.68 -6.27 0.89
CA GLU A 318 -4.73 -6.33 1.89
C GLU A 318 -4.16 -6.62 3.28
N ARG A 319 -3.23 -7.58 3.40
CA ARG A 319 -2.54 -7.86 4.65
C ARG A 319 -1.83 -6.61 5.20
N LEU A 320 -1.12 -5.86 4.34
CA LEU A 320 -0.45 -4.61 4.75
C LEU A 320 -1.42 -3.55 5.30
N MET A 321 -2.65 -3.53 4.81
CA MET A 321 -3.69 -2.58 5.23
C MET A 321 -4.44 -3.06 6.47
N GLU A 322 -4.85 -4.31 6.50
CA GLU A 322 -5.73 -4.86 7.52
C GLU A 322 -4.99 -5.25 8.81
N GLU A 323 -3.67 -5.41 8.80
CA GLU A 323 -2.88 -5.64 10.03
C GLU A 323 -2.50 -4.34 10.76
N GLN A 324 -2.85 -3.17 10.20
CA GLN A 324 -2.56 -1.90 10.86
C GLN A 324 -3.42 -1.71 12.10
N THR A 325 -2.80 -1.32 13.21
CA THR A 325 -3.54 -1.03 14.44
C THR A 325 -4.29 0.30 14.36
N PRO A 326 -5.45 0.45 15.04
CA PRO A 326 -6.12 1.73 15.17
C PRO A 326 -5.18 2.77 15.78
N THR A 327 -5.25 4.02 15.34
CA THR A 327 -4.40 5.11 15.87
C THR A 327 -4.79 5.51 17.28
N HIS A 328 -3.96 6.32 17.94
CA HIS A 328 -4.30 6.86 19.25
C HIS A 328 -5.61 7.65 19.19
N THR A 329 -5.75 8.54 18.21
CA THR A 329 -6.95 9.37 18.01
C THR A 329 -8.18 8.52 17.73
N GLN A 330 -8.06 7.49 16.89
CA GLN A 330 -9.18 6.57 16.64
C GLN A 330 -9.63 5.85 17.91
N ARG A 331 -8.68 5.36 18.72
CA ARG A 331 -9.00 4.66 19.99
C ARG A 331 -9.69 5.59 20.99
N GLU A 332 -9.18 6.80 21.17
CA GLU A 332 -9.80 7.77 22.08
C GLU A 332 -11.19 8.20 21.60
N LEU A 333 -11.36 8.41 20.29
CA LEU A 333 -12.66 8.75 19.71
C LEU A 333 -13.68 7.61 19.87
N LEU A 334 -13.25 6.36 19.67
CA LEU A 334 -14.10 5.18 19.92
C LEU A 334 -14.53 5.10 21.38
N LYS A 335 -13.61 5.29 22.35
CA LYS A 335 -13.95 5.32 23.78
C LYS A 335 -14.99 6.41 24.09
N GLN A 336 -14.80 7.61 23.56
CA GLN A 336 -15.74 8.71 23.74
C GLN A 336 -17.12 8.38 23.15
N LEU A 337 -17.17 7.92 21.90
CA LEU A 337 -18.43 7.62 21.22
C LEU A 337 -19.16 6.45 21.87
N SER A 338 -18.44 5.43 22.35
CA SER A 338 -18.98 4.34 23.17
C SER A 338 -19.71 4.87 24.40
N ALA A 339 -19.05 5.75 25.18
CA ALA A 339 -19.62 6.33 26.39
C ALA A 339 -20.86 7.20 26.09
N GLU A 340 -20.86 7.93 24.98
CA GLU A 340 -21.97 8.80 24.58
C GLU A 340 -23.16 8.05 23.98
N THR A 341 -22.94 6.88 23.36
CA THR A 341 -23.98 6.08 22.69
C THR A 341 -24.47 4.91 23.54
N GLY A 342 -23.72 4.50 24.57
CA GLY A 342 -23.99 3.30 25.38
C GLY A 342 -23.60 1.99 24.69
N GLU A 343 -22.97 2.04 23.51
CA GLU A 343 -22.54 0.87 22.74
C GLU A 343 -21.21 0.36 23.28
N ALA A 344 -21.14 -0.91 23.68
CA ALA A 344 -19.89 -1.53 24.13
C ALA A 344 -18.98 -1.87 22.94
N ILE A 345 -17.70 -1.49 23.03
CA ILE A 345 -16.66 -1.78 22.02
C ILE A 345 -15.74 -2.94 22.49
N ALA A 346 -16.01 -3.52 23.66
CA ALA A 346 -15.07 -4.44 24.32
C ALA A 346 -14.96 -5.80 23.62
N GLY A 347 -13.72 -6.23 23.36
CA GLY A 347 -13.37 -7.63 23.06
C GLY A 347 -13.16 -7.99 21.59
N GLU A 348 -13.43 -7.09 20.65
CA GLU A 348 -13.20 -7.37 19.23
C GLU A 348 -11.77 -7.01 18.81
N ALA A 349 -11.12 -7.93 18.08
CA ALA A 349 -9.87 -7.63 17.42
C ALA A 349 -10.13 -6.62 16.30
N MET A 350 -9.53 -5.45 16.37
CA MET A 350 -9.85 -4.32 15.50
C MET A 350 -8.60 -3.79 14.81
N ASN A 351 -8.71 -3.55 13.51
CA ASN A 351 -7.70 -2.85 12.72
C ASN A 351 -8.10 -1.40 12.44
N LYS A 352 -7.17 -0.64 11.85
CA LYS A 352 -7.33 0.79 11.53
C LYS A 352 -8.57 1.08 10.68
N ARG A 353 -8.87 0.24 9.69
CA ARG A 353 -10.04 0.42 8.80
C ARG A 353 -11.35 0.13 9.54
N MET A 354 -11.40 -0.97 10.29
CA MET A 354 -12.55 -1.33 11.13
C MET A 354 -12.86 -0.23 12.15
N ALA A 355 -11.83 0.37 12.76
CA ALA A 355 -11.97 1.52 13.64
C ALA A 355 -12.61 2.72 12.93
N SER A 356 -12.14 3.10 11.74
CA SER A 356 -12.75 4.17 10.94
C SER A 356 -14.22 3.91 10.61
N LYS A 357 -14.56 2.67 10.25
CA LYS A 357 -15.94 2.27 9.95
C LYS A 357 -16.84 2.40 11.19
N LEU A 358 -16.38 1.85 12.33
CA LEU A 358 -17.14 1.90 13.58
C LEU A 358 -17.32 3.33 14.10
N ILE A 359 -16.29 4.18 14.02
CA ILE A 359 -16.39 5.61 14.38
C ILE A 359 -17.56 6.25 13.63
N LYS A 360 -17.63 6.07 12.30
CA LYS A 360 -18.71 6.64 11.48
C LYS A 360 -20.09 6.13 11.89
N GLU A 361 -20.22 4.84 12.16
CA GLU A 361 -21.47 4.24 12.61
C GLU A 361 -21.93 4.81 13.94
N LEU A 362 -21.03 4.94 14.92
CA LEU A 362 -21.31 5.53 16.22
C LEU A 362 -21.62 7.03 16.14
N GLU A 363 -20.94 7.78 15.28
CA GLU A 363 -21.25 9.18 15.02
C GLU A 363 -22.66 9.36 14.43
N ALA A 364 -23.08 8.49 13.51
CA ALA A 364 -24.42 8.50 12.95
C ALA A 364 -25.48 8.21 14.03
N LYS A 365 -25.23 7.22 14.89
CA LYS A 365 -26.08 6.91 16.05
C LYS A 365 -26.18 8.08 17.03
N LYS A 366 -25.05 8.69 17.41
CA LYS A 366 -25.01 9.89 18.27
C LYS A 366 -25.87 11.03 17.71
N ARG A 367 -25.86 11.24 16.39
CA ARG A 367 -26.72 12.24 15.74
C ARG A 367 -28.20 11.87 15.78
N ALA A 368 -28.53 10.58 15.71
CA ALA A 368 -29.90 10.09 15.81
C ALA A 368 -30.47 10.23 17.23
N VAL A 369 -29.66 9.99 18.28
CA VAL A 369 -30.07 10.14 19.69
C VAL A 369 -30.34 11.62 20.07
N LYS A 370 -29.70 12.56 19.39
CA LYS A 370 -29.86 14.01 19.63
C LYS A 370 -31.05 14.64 18.88
N LYS A 371 -31.68 13.92 17.96
CA LYS A 371 -32.90 14.35 17.26
C LYS A 371 -34.11 13.79 17.98
#